data_AF-A0A3D4YZT4-F1
#
_entry.id   AF-A0A3D4YZT4-F1
#
_cell.length_a   1.000
_cell.length_b   1.000
_cell.length_c   1.000
_cell.angle_alpha   90.00
_cell.angle_beta   90.00
_cell.angle_gamma   90.00
#
_symmetry.space_group_name_H-M   'P 1'
#
loop_
_entity.id
_entity.type
_entity.pdbx_description
1 polymer ?
#
loop_
_entity_poly.entity_id
_entity_poly.type
_entity_poly.pdbx_seq_one_letter_code
_entity_poly.pdbx_strand_id
1 'polypeptide(L)'
;MKHNLQKIYTHLTGKQLGALYYLHSLKSDENEIQKILASVPRKNYSCLDAEFTDARDTYFDLALAWGLDYWRTRGLLFEFIHCFKLSLDRGSREDADFFMAAAKRQESRLLAADQALEAICKECEVNPASIRAFSEAEPYQSMLQSSLPDKEAYSEMETALRNIVTKFLKTKIS
;
A
#
# COMPACT_ATOMS: atom_id res chain seq x y z
N MET A 1 24.20 18.64 -24.05
CA MET A 1 22.80 19.07 -23.82
C MET A 1 22.32 18.45 -22.49
N LYS A 2 22.72 18.98 -21.33
CA LYS A 2 22.45 18.38 -19.99
C LYS A 2 21.75 19.32 -19.00
N HIS A 3 21.41 20.56 -19.39
CA HIS A 3 21.01 21.62 -18.45
C HIS A 3 19.50 21.90 -18.33
N ASN A 4 18.61 21.15 -19.01
CA ASN A 4 17.19 21.52 -19.05
C ASN A 4 16.28 20.73 -18.09
N LEU A 5 16.69 19.55 -17.61
CA LEU A 5 15.83 18.69 -16.79
C LEU A 5 15.91 18.98 -15.28
N GLN A 6 17.07 19.41 -14.76
CA GLN A 6 17.18 19.85 -13.34
C GLN A 6 16.28 21.04 -13.02
N LYS A 7 15.97 21.89 -14.01
CA LYS A 7 15.02 23.01 -13.86
C LYS A 7 13.58 22.55 -13.60
N ILE A 8 13.23 21.32 -13.97
CA ILE A 8 11.86 20.82 -13.81
C ILE A 8 11.56 20.54 -12.33
N TYR A 9 12.55 20.03 -11.59
CA TYR A 9 12.38 19.65 -10.18
C TYR A 9 12.60 20.81 -9.20
N THR A 10 13.28 21.88 -9.61
CA THR A 10 13.58 23.04 -8.73
C THR A 10 12.36 23.81 -8.22
N HIS A 11 11.19 23.60 -8.84
CA HIS A 11 9.94 24.26 -8.45
C HIS A 11 9.04 23.37 -7.59
N LEU A 12 9.41 22.12 -7.36
CA LEU A 12 8.61 21.15 -6.63
C LEU A 12 8.86 21.25 -5.13
N THR A 13 7.80 21.00 -4.35
CA THR A 13 7.90 20.91 -2.88
C THR A 13 8.57 19.60 -2.46
N GLY A 14 9.04 19.52 -1.21
CA GLY A 14 9.61 18.28 -0.66
C GLY A 14 8.63 17.11 -0.78
N LYS A 15 7.34 17.36 -0.54
CA LYS A 15 6.26 16.37 -0.71
C LYS A 15 6.16 15.83 -2.12
N GLN A 16 6.17 16.71 -3.12
CA GLN A 16 6.08 16.33 -4.53
C GLN A 16 7.33 15.55 -4.98
N LEU A 17 8.51 15.96 -4.51
CA LEU A 17 9.75 15.23 -4.75
C LEU A 17 9.75 13.84 -4.11
N GLY A 18 9.21 13.69 -2.90
CA GLY A 18 9.07 12.40 -2.22
C GLY A 18 8.12 11.45 -2.96
N ALA A 19 6.99 11.97 -3.45
CA ALA A 19 6.05 11.21 -4.28
C ALA A 19 6.69 10.75 -5.60
N LEU A 20 7.44 11.63 -6.28
CA LEU A 20 8.17 11.28 -7.50
C LEU A 20 9.26 10.24 -7.24
N TYR A 21 10.00 10.39 -6.15
CA TYR A 21 11.00 9.41 -5.75
C TYR A 21 10.38 8.03 -5.61
N TYR A 22 9.25 7.92 -4.91
CA TYR A 22 8.52 6.67 -4.77
C TYR A 22 8.11 6.09 -6.13
N LEU A 23 7.49 6.88 -7.01
CA LEU A 23 7.04 6.43 -8.33
C LEU A 23 8.19 5.95 -9.23
N HIS A 24 9.34 6.64 -9.21
CA HIS A 24 10.51 6.21 -9.98
C HIS A 24 11.23 5.02 -9.34
N SER A 25 11.12 4.84 -8.02
CA SER A 25 11.60 3.64 -7.33
C SER A 25 10.85 2.39 -7.77
N LEU A 26 9.54 2.48 -8.02
CA LEU A 26 8.74 1.37 -8.58
C LEU A 26 9.21 0.91 -9.96
N LYS A 27 9.79 1.83 -10.75
CA LYS A 27 10.28 1.55 -12.09
C LYS A 27 11.77 1.18 -12.12
N SER A 28 12.43 1.18 -10.96
CA SER A 28 13.89 1.03 -10.83
C SER A 28 14.68 2.00 -11.73
N ASP A 29 14.17 3.21 -11.92
CA ASP A 29 14.83 4.23 -12.76
C ASP A 29 15.87 5.00 -11.94
N GLU A 30 17.04 4.38 -11.77
CA GLU A 30 18.14 4.95 -10.98
C GLU A 30 18.57 6.33 -11.47
N ASN A 31 18.49 6.59 -12.78
CA ASN A 31 18.88 7.88 -13.34
C ASN A 31 17.95 9.01 -12.90
N GLU A 32 16.64 8.77 -12.92
CA GLU A 32 15.66 9.75 -12.44
C GLU A 32 15.71 9.91 -10.92
N ILE A 33 15.92 8.82 -10.18
CA ILE A 33 16.10 8.87 -8.73
C ILE A 33 17.29 9.78 -8.35
N GLN A 34 18.45 9.62 -9.01
CA GLN A 34 19.62 10.46 -8.74
C GLN A 34 19.37 11.93 -9.08
N LYS A 35 18.60 12.22 -10.14
CA LYS A 35 18.24 13.60 -10.49
C LYS A 35 17.32 14.22 -9.44
N ILE A 36 16.33 13.48 -8.96
CA ILE A 36 15.44 13.91 -7.87
C ILE A 36 16.26 14.20 -6.62
N LEU A 37 17.11 13.27 -6.19
CA LEU A 37 17.97 13.45 -5.01
C LEU A 37 18.92 14.66 -5.13
N ALA A 38 19.42 14.95 -6.33
CA ALA A 38 20.25 16.13 -6.58
C ALA A 38 19.46 17.44 -6.51
N SER A 39 18.15 17.41 -6.70
CA SER A 39 17.25 18.57 -6.65
C SER A 39 16.67 18.84 -5.26
N VAL A 40 16.72 17.87 -4.34
CA VAL A 40 16.21 18.02 -2.98
C VAL A 40 17.08 19.02 -2.20
N PRO A 41 16.50 20.07 -1.59
CA PRO A 41 17.23 20.98 -0.73
C PRO A 41 17.92 20.22 0.41
N ARG A 42 19.18 20.57 0.67
CA ARG A 42 19.94 20.01 1.79
C ARG A 42 19.98 21.03 2.92
N LYS A 43 19.50 20.66 4.11
CA LYS A 43 19.60 21.52 5.30
C LYS A 43 21.05 21.59 5.81
N ASN A 44 21.80 20.49 5.69
CA ASN A 44 23.24 20.37 5.96
C ASN A 44 23.90 19.50 4.87
N TYR A 45 25.23 19.48 4.77
CA TYR A 45 25.96 18.68 3.75
C TYR A 45 25.52 17.20 3.66
N SER A 46 25.03 16.62 4.76
CA SER A 46 24.61 15.22 4.87
C SER A 46 23.09 14.98 4.88
N CYS A 47 22.25 15.98 5.17
CA CYS A 47 20.83 15.75 5.47
C CYS A 47 19.93 16.32 4.38
N LEU A 48 19.15 15.43 3.76
CA LEU A 48 18.04 15.79 2.87
C LEU A 48 16.96 16.52 3.66
N ASP A 49 16.15 17.28 2.93
CA ASP A 49 15.01 17.97 3.52
C ASP A 49 14.05 17.00 4.26
N ALA A 50 13.54 17.44 5.39
CA ALA A 50 12.67 16.64 6.25
C ALA A 50 11.33 16.38 5.58
N GLU A 51 10.76 17.35 4.87
CA GLU A 51 9.49 17.21 4.18
C GLU A 51 9.59 16.17 3.04
N PHE A 52 10.72 16.16 2.33
CA PHE A 52 11.02 15.11 1.34
C PHE A 52 11.12 13.73 1.99
N THR A 53 11.88 13.61 3.07
CA THR A 53 12.16 12.33 3.73
C THR A 53 10.88 11.75 4.32
N ASP A 54 10.10 12.57 5.03
CA ASP A 54 8.81 12.18 5.61
C ASP A 54 7.82 11.74 4.53
N ALA A 55 7.75 12.47 3.41
CA ALA A 55 6.89 12.11 2.28
C ALA A 55 7.27 10.74 1.71
N ARG A 56 8.55 10.57 1.38
CA ARG A 56 9.10 9.34 0.82
C ARG A 56 8.79 8.15 1.74
N ASP A 57 9.13 8.27 3.01
CA ASP A 57 8.99 7.18 3.98
C ASP A 57 7.52 6.83 4.21
N THR A 58 6.63 7.83 4.24
CA THR A 58 5.18 7.60 4.34
C THR A 58 4.64 6.75 3.19
N TYR A 59 5.06 7.01 1.94
CA TYR A 59 4.60 6.21 0.80
C TYR A 59 5.08 4.75 0.88
N PHE A 60 6.33 4.52 1.31
CA PHE A 60 6.85 3.18 1.51
C PHE A 60 6.17 2.47 2.68
N ASP A 61 5.99 3.15 3.81
CA ASP A 61 5.31 2.60 4.99
C ASP A 61 3.86 2.23 4.68
N LEU A 62 3.13 3.07 3.93
CA LEU A 62 1.77 2.80 3.51
C LEU A 62 1.70 1.54 2.64
N ALA A 63 2.61 1.44 1.67
CA ALA A 63 2.70 0.30 0.77
C ALA A 63 3.09 -0.99 1.50
N LEU A 64 4.08 -0.94 2.39
CA LEU A 64 4.52 -2.08 3.18
C LEU A 64 3.42 -2.56 4.13
N ALA A 65 2.78 -1.64 4.87
CA ALA A 65 1.75 -2.00 5.83
C ALA A 65 0.55 -2.67 5.16
N TRP A 66 0.07 -2.09 4.06
CA TRP A 66 -1.03 -2.68 3.30
C TRP A 66 -0.60 -3.99 2.61
N GLY A 67 0.56 -4.01 1.96
CA GLY A 67 1.06 -5.15 1.21
C GLY A 67 1.30 -6.38 2.06
N LEU A 68 1.87 -6.21 3.25
CA LEU A 68 2.08 -7.31 4.21
C LEU A 68 0.77 -7.92 4.66
N ASP A 69 -0.23 -7.10 4.99
CA ASP A 69 -1.54 -7.62 5.40
C ASP A 69 -2.27 -8.30 4.23
N TYR A 70 -2.20 -7.71 3.03
CA TYR A 70 -2.75 -8.27 1.80
C TYR A 70 -2.19 -9.66 1.53
N TRP A 71 -0.86 -9.82 1.46
CA TRP A 71 -0.25 -11.11 1.12
C TRP A 71 -0.42 -12.15 2.21
N ARG A 72 -0.36 -11.74 3.48
CA ARG A 72 -0.67 -12.63 4.60
C ARG A 72 -2.10 -13.16 4.52
N THR A 73 -3.07 -12.28 4.31
CA THR A 73 -4.50 -12.65 4.22
C THR A 73 -4.77 -13.49 2.97
N ARG A 74 -4.13 -13.18 1.85
CA ARG A 74 -4.22 -13.96 0.61
C ARG A 74 -3.62 -15.35 0.74
N GLY A 75 -2.50 -15.49 1.45
CA GLY A 75 -1.92 -16.79 1.80
C GLY A 75 -2.88 -17.66 2.61
N LEU A 76 -3.49 -17.10 3.66
CA LEU A 76 -4.50 -17.79 4.47
C LEU A 76 -5.74 -18.19 3.65
N LEU A 77 -6.18 -17.33 2.73
CA LEU A 77 -7.30 -17.66 1.84
C LEU A 77 -6.99 -18.90 0.99
N PHE A 78 -5.81 -18.95 0.37
CA PHE A 78 -5.40 -20.11 -0.42
C PHE A 78 -5.27 -21.38 0.42
N GLU A 79 -4.74 -21.26 1.64
CA GLU A 79 -4.67 -22.37 2.59
C GLU A 79 -6.07 -22.92 2.90
N PHE A 80 -7.03 -22.05 3.26
CA PHE A 80 -8.38 -22.50 3.59
C PHE A 80 -9.13 -23.09 2.39
N ILE A 81 -8.95 -22.55 1.18
CA ILE A 81 -9.51 -23.15 -0.04
C ILE A 81 -8.91 -24.54 -0.29
N HIS A 82 -7.61 -24.71 -0.04
CA HIS A 82 -6.96 -26.00 -0.18
C HIS A 82 -7.48 -27.02 0.86
N CYS A 83 -7.57 -26.62 2.11
CA CYS A 83 -8.11 -27.45 3.19
C CYS A 83 -9.58 -27.82 2.94
N PHE A 84 -10.40 -26.88 2.45
CA PHE A 84 -11.76 -27.14 2.02
C PHE A 84 -11.83 -28.29 1.00
N LYS A 85 -10.99 -28.22 -0.04
CA LYS A 85 -10.92 -29.27 -1.07
C LYS A 85 -10.51 -30.61 -0.48
N LEU A 86 -9.48 -30.65 0.37
CA LEU A 86 -9.03 -31.89 1.02
C LEU A 86 -10.12 -32.50 1.91
N SER A 87 -10.90 -31.69 2.61
CA SER A 87 -12.02 -32.16 3.44
C SER A 87 -13.12 -32.78 2.59
N LEU A 88 -13.44 -32.19 1.43
CA LEU A 88 -14.37 -32.79 0.46
C LEU A 88 -13.85 -34.13 -0.06
N ASP A 89 -12.57 -34.20 -0.45
CA ASP A 89 -11.94 -35.44 -0.95
C ASP A 89 -11.95 -36.55 0.10
N ARG A 90 -11.91 -36.20 1.39
CA ARG A 90 -12.00 -37.14 2.53
C ARG A 90 -13.44 -37.46 2.96
N GLY A 91 -14.44 -36.82 2.38
CA GLY A 91 -15.85 -36.97 2.76
C GLY A 91 -16.21 -36.32 4.11
N SER A 92 -15.34 -35.48 4.69
CA SER A 92 -15.61 -34.76 5.93
C SER A 92 -16.36 -33.47 5.63
N ARG A 93 -17.70 -33.51 5.76
CA ARG A 93 -18.55 -32.36 5.43
C ARG A 93 -18.44 -31.22 6.45
N GLU A 94 -18.31 -31.55 7.74
CA GLU A 94 -18.16 -30.54 8.81
C GLU A 94 -16.88 -29.73 8.63
N ASP A 95 -15.75 -30.40 8.36
CA ASP A 95 -14.48 -29.72 8.10
C ASP A 95 -14.54 -28.87 6.81
N ALA A 96 -15.21 -29.38 5.77
CA ALA A 96 -15.39 -28.63 4.54
C ALA A 96 -16.19 -27.34 4.79
N ASP A 97 -17.31 -27.41 5.52
CA ASP A 97 -18.12 -26.24 5.84
C ASP A 97 -17.33 -25.22 6.69
N PHE A 98 -16.53 -25.70 7.66
CA PHE A 98 -15.63 -24.86 8.45
C PHE A 98 -14.61 -24.11 7.59
N PHE A 99 -13.87 -24.82 6.73
CA PHE A 99 -12.84 -24.20 5.89
C PHE A 99 -13.42 -23.26 4.84
N MET A 100 -14.60 -23.58 4.30
CA MET A 100 -15.32 -22.66 3.41
C MET A 100 -15.70 -21.36 4.13
N ALA A 101 -16.20 -21.45 5.36
CA ALA A 101 -16.50 -20.27 6.17
C ALA A 101 -15.24 -19.44 6.49
N ALA A 102 -14.12 -20.12 6.82
CA ALA A 102 -12.84 -19.47 7.05
C ALA A 102 -12.30 -18.76 5.79
N ALA A 103 -12.39 -19.41 4.63
CA ALA A 103 -12.03 -18.81 3.34
C ALA A 103 -12.87 -17.57 3.03
N LYS A 104 -14.20 -17.65 3.20
CA LYS A 104 -15.09 -16.48 3.03
C LYS A 104 -14.71 -15.32 3.93
N ARG A 105 -14.31 -15.60 5.17
CA ARG A 105 -13.82 -14.56 6.10
C ARG A 105 -12.52 -13.91 5.63
N GLN A 106 -11.56 -14.67 5.11
CA GLN A 106 -10.32 -14.07 4.59
C GLN A 106 -10.59 -13.25 3.33
N GLU A 107 -11.50 -13.71 2.47
CA GLU A 107 -11.94 -12.95 1.31
C GLU A 107 -12.58 -11.60 1.71
N SER A 108 -13.50 -11.59 2.69
CA SER A 108 -14.11 -10.35 3.17
C SER A 108 -13.09 -9.39 3.78
N ARG A 109 -12.03 -9.91 4.42
CA ARG A 109 -10.90 -9.11 4.93
C ARG A 109 -10.07 -8.50 3.81
N LEU A 110 -9.79 -9.23 2.72
CA LEU A 110 -9.07 -8.69 1.55
C LEU A 110 -9.84 -7.54 0.89
N LEU A 111 -11.15 -7.71 0.71
CA LEU A 111 -12.02 -6.65 0.18
C LEU A 111 -12.02 -5.41 1.09
N ALA A 112 -12.09 -5.62 2.40
CA ALA A 112 -12.05 -4.55 3.39
C ALA A 112 -10.72 -3.80 3.38
N ALA A 113 -9.60 -4.53 3.30
CA ALA A 113 -8.27 -3.92 3.26
C ALA A 113 -8.05 -3.09 1.98
N ASP A 114 -8.53 -3.57 0.84
CA ASP A 114 -8.44 -2.84 -0.42
C ASP A 114 -9.34 -1.58 -0.42
N GLN A 115 -10.55 -1.68 0.14
CA GLN A 115 -11.44 -0.54 0.31
C GLN A 115 -10.86 0.52 1.28
N ALA A 116 -10.24 0.10 2.37
CA ALA A 116 -9.57 1.00 3.31
C ALA A 116 -8.40 1.74 2.66
N LEU A 117 -7.61 1.04 1.82
CA LEU A 117 -6.56 1.66 1.04
C LEU A 117 -7.11 2.74 0.09
N GLU A 118 -8.19 2.45 -0.63
CA GLU A 118 -8.80 3.42 -1.55
C GLU A 118 -9.31 4.66 -0.82
N ALA A 119 -9.94 4.49 0.35
CA ALA A 119 -10.41 5.61 1.17
C ALA A 119 -9.24 6.52 1.59
N ILE A 120 -8.17 5.94 2.14
CA ILE A 120 -6.98 6.69 2.58
C ILE A 120 -6.27 7.35 1.40
N CYS A 121 -6.12 6.65 0.28
CA CYS A 121 -5.49 7.21 -0.91
C CYS A 121 -6.30 8.38 -1.48
N LYS A 122 -7.63 8.29 -1.48
CA LYS A 122 -8.52 9.37 -1.91
C LYS A 122 -8.39 10.61 -1.03
N GLU A 123 -8.32 10.45 0.29
CA GLU A 123 -8.10 11.56 1.22
C GLU A 123 -6.73 12.24 1.04
N CYS A 124 -5.71 11.46 0.66
CA CYS A 124 -4.35 11.96 0.47
C CYS A 124 -4.06 12.45 -0.95
N GLU A 125 -5.03 12.38 -1.87
CA GLU A 125 -4.85 12.63 -3.31
C GLU A 125 -3.73 11.77 -3.93
N VAL A 126 -3.61 10.51 -3.47
CA VAL A 126 -2.62 9.54 -3.94
C VAL A 126 -3.29 8.51 -4.84
N ASN A 127 -2.60 8.06 -5.88
CA ASN A 127 -3.08 6.97 -6.71
C ASN A 127 -2.95 5.63 -5.97
N PRO A 128 -4.04 4.92 -5.62
CA PRO A 128 -3.95 3.63 -4.92
C PRO A 128 -3.20 2.59 -5.76
N ALA A 129 -3.23 2.67 -7.10
CA ALA A 129 -2.50 1.75 -7.96
C ALA A 129 -0.98 1.81 -7.75
N SER A 130 -0.42 2.98 -7.43
CA SER A 130 1.02 3.05 -7.14
C SER A 130 1.38 2.37 -5.82
N ILE A 131 0.49 2.44 -4.82
CA ILE A 131 0.68 1.75 -3.54
C ILE A 131 0.65 0.24 -3.72
N ARG A 132 -0.31 -0.25 -4.51
CA ARG A 132 -0.43 -1.68 -4.84
C ARG A 132 0.78 -2.20 -5.63
N ALA A 133 1.26 -1.41 -6.59
CA ALA A 133 2.38 -1.78 -7.45
C ALA A 133 3.67 -2.07 -6.67
N PHE A 134 3.94 -1.34 -5.58
CA PHE A 134 5.08 -1.62 -4.71
C PHE A 134 5.04 -3.02 -4.10
N SER A 135 3.84 -3.49 -3.79
CA SER A 135 3.62 -4.81 -3.19
C SER A 135 3.37 -5.88 -4.24
N GLU A 136 3.54 -5.58 -5.54
CA GLU A 136 3.22 -6.48 -6.65
C GLU A 136 1.79 -7.05 -6.58
N ALA A 137 0.86 -6.27 -6.01
CA ALA A 137 -0.50 -6.68 -5.76
C ALA A 137 -1.47 -6.01 -6.73
N GLU A 138 -2.62 -6.65 -6.93
CA GLU A 138 -3.73 -6.15 -7.73
C GLU A 138 -4.94 -5.88 -6.83
N PRO A 139 -5.85 -4.96 -7.24
CA PRO A 139 -7.13 -4.77 -6.56
C PRO A 139 -7.82 -6.13 -6.38
N TYR A 140 -8.26 -6.41 -5.16
CA TYR A 140 -8.80 -7.74 -4.87
C TYR A 140 -10.21 -7.86 -5.44
N GLN A 141 -10.44 -8.89 -6.26
CA GLN A 141 -11.75 -9.23 -6.80
C GLN A 141 -12.27 -10.48 -6.10
N SER A 142 -13.53 -10.44 -5.62
CA SER A 142 -14.16 -11.59 -4.97
C SER A 142 -14.19 -12.79 -5.90
N MET A 143 -13.62 -13.90 -5.44
CA MET A 143 -13.63 -15.20 -6.10
C MET A 143 -14.88 -16.00 -5.71
N LEU A 144 -15.39 -15.85 -4.49
CA LEU A 144 -16.50 -16.66 -3.98
C LEU A 144 -17.90 -16.12 -4.31
N GLN A 145 -17.98 -15.01 -5.07
CA GLN A 145 -19.19 -14.25 -5.41
C GLN A 145 -19.95 -13.74 -4.16
N SER A 146 -20.44 -12.51 -4.19
CA SER A 146 -21.27 -11.88 -3.12
C SER A 146 -20.61 -11.65 -1.75
N SER A 147 -19.30 -11.86 -1.59
CA SER A 147 -18.60 -11.49 -0.35
C SER A 147 -18.64 -9.98 -0.16
N LEU A 148 -19.11 -9.56 1.02
CA LEU A 148 -19.09 -8.16 1.43
C LEU A 148 -17.81 -7.87 2.22
N PRO A 149 -17.29 -6.63 2.15
CA PRO A 149 -16.18 -6.21 2.99
C PRO A 149 -16.49 -6.38 4.47
N ASP A 150 -15.57 -6.98 5.21
CA ASP A 150 -15.66 -7.10 6.67
C ASP A 150 -15.47 -5.70 7.31
N LYS A 151 -16.48 -5.26 8.08
CA LYS A 151 -16.49 -3.92 8.68
C LYS A 151 -15.43 -3.73 9.77
N GLU A 152 -15.16 -4.76 10.56
CA GLU A 152 -14.16 -4.69 11.63
C GLU A 152 -12.77 -4.64 11.01
N ALA A 153 -12.50 -5.51 10.03
CA ALA A 153 -11.24 -5.52 9.30
C ALA A 153 -11.00 -4.22 8.53
N TYR A 154 -12.06 -3.62 7.97
CA TYR A 154 -11.99 -2.31 7.34
C TYR A 154 -11.54 -1.24 8.34
N SER A 155 -12.17 -1.18 9.51
CA SER A 155 -11.85 -0.20 10.56
C SER A 155 -10.43 -0.38 11.10
N GLU A 156 -9.99 -1.63 11.31
CA GLU A 156 -8.62 -1.98 11.71
C GLU A 156 -7.60 -1.46 10.70
N MET A 157 -7.80 -1.79 9.41
CA MET A 157 -6.89 -1.38 8.34
C MET A 157 -6.90 0.13 8.14
N GLU A 158 -8.08 0.75 8.10
CA GLU A 158 -8.22 2.20 7.97
C GLU A 158 -7.47 2.91 9.09
N THR A 159 -7.63 2.47 10.34
CA THR A 159 -6.92 3.05 11.49
C THR A 159 -5.42 2.89 11.36
N ALA A 160 -4.94 1.70 10.96
CA ALA A 160 -3.51 1.45 10.77
C ALA A 160 -2.90 2.36 9.70
N LEU A 161 -3.52 2.44 8.52
CA LEU A 161 -3.07 3.29 7.42
C LEU A 161 -3.18 4.78 7.76
N ARG A 162 -4.27 5.19 8.42
CA ARG A 162 -4.46 6.57 8.88
C ARG A 162 -3.38 6.98 9.87
N ASN A 163 -2.94 6.09 10.76
CA ASN A 163 -1.84 6.40 11.69
C ASN A 163 -0.51 6.66 10.97
N ILE A 164 -0.26 5.97 9.86
CA ILE A 164 0.93 6.21 9.00
C ILE A 164 0.82 7.60 8.37
N VAL A 165 -0.29 7.90 7.72
CA VAL A 165 -0.53 9.19 7.06
C VAL A 165 -0.61 10.36 8.04
N THR A 166 -1.09 10.14 9.26
CA THR A 166 -1.18 11.22 10.26
C THR A 166 0.20 11.72 10.67
N LYS A 167 1.24 10.87 10.64
CA LYS A 167 2.63 11.32 10.82
C LYS A 167 3.03 12.30 9.71
N PHE A 168 2.59 12.05 8.49
CA PHE A 168 2.80 12.91 7.31
C PHE A 168 1.99 14.22 7.33
N LEU A 169 0.78 14.22 7.90
CA LEU A 169 -0.08 15.41 7.98
C LEU A 169 0.28 16.33 9.16
N LYS A 170 0.86 15.79 10.24
CA LYS A 170 1.25 16.56 11.44
C LYS A 170 2.43 17.52 11.22
N THR A 171 3.13 17.47 10.09
CA THR A 171 4.18 18.46 9.75
C THR A 171 3.61 19.81 9.28
N LYS A 172 2.28 19.97 9.17
CA LYS A 172 1.64 21.29 9.18
C LYS A 172 1.25 21.64 10.62
N ILE A 173 2.14 22.23 11.41
CA ILE A 173 1.86 23.23 12.47
C ILE A 173 3.21 23.73 13.03
N SER A 174 3.38 25.05 12.91
CA SER A 174 4.35 25.99 13.52
C SER A 174 5.85 25.73 13.36
#